data_AF-A0A7Z9M2L5-F1
#
_entry.id   AF-A0A7Z9M2L5-F1
#
_cell.length_a   1.000
_cell.length_b   1.000
_cell.length_c   1.000
_cell.angle_alpha   90.00
_cell.angle_beta   90.00
_cell.angle_gamma   90.00
#
_symmetry.space_group_name_H-M   'P 1'
#
loop_
_entity.id
_entity.type
_entity.pdbx_description
1 polymer ?
#
loop_
_entity_poly.entity_id
_entity_poly.type
_entity_poly.pdbx_seq_one_letter_code
_entity_poly.pdbx_strand_id
1 'polypeptide(L)'
;DLVSTSSTWDDRYLLPVDDKYIIVRLLRNLKYIYLDEGENKKAYEVIDLIVGLEPDNAFEVRDRGMIGFRIGYQKQSIEDLKRFLEKEPVGRSAVEASSVLELLERSHKKW
;
A
#
# COMPACT_ATOMS: atom_id res chain seq x y z
N ASP A 1 9.80 21.73 -35.01
CA ASP A 1 9.26 22.66 -34.00
C ASP A 1 8.17 21.97 -33.20
N LEU A 2 8.55 21.39 -32.06
CA LEU A 2 7.64 20.73 -31.13
C LEU A 2 7.01 21.83 -30.26
N VAL A 3 5.74 22.10 -30.51
CA VAL A 3 4.92 23.03 -29.73
C VAL A 3 4.94 22.58 -28.27
N SER A 4 5.65 23.33 -27.44
CA SER A 4 5.49 23.28 -25.98
C SER A 4 4.04 23.64 -25.68
N THR A 5 3.23 22.63 -25.37
CA THR A 5 1.91 22.86 -24.80
C THR A 5 2.12 23.56 -23.46
N SER A 6 1.98 24.89 -23.45
CA SER A 6 1.94 25.65 -22.21
C SER A 6 0.79 25.08 -21.40
N SER A 7 1.09 24.36 -20.33
CA SER A 7 0.08 23.95 -19.37
C SER A 7 -0.53 25.22 -18.81
N THR A 8 -1.74 25.54 -19.25
CA THR A 8 -2.47 26.71 -18.79
C THR A 8 -2.82 26.52 -17.33
N TRP A 9 -2.56 27.57 -16.54
CA TRP A 9 -2.96 27.64 -15.14
C TRP A 9 -4.46 27.35 -14.96
N ASP A 10 -4.81 26.61 -13.90
CA ASP A 10 -6.18 26.29 -13.52
C ASP A 10 -6.36 26.59 -12.02
N ASP A 11 -7.27 27.51 -11.69
CA ASP A 11 -7.50 27.95 -10.30
C ASP A 11 -7.91 26.81 -9.37
N ARG A 12 -8.35 25.67 -9.90
CA ARG A 12 -8.64 24.47 -9.11
C ARG A 12 -7.41 23.93 -8.37
N TYR A 13 -6.20 24.25 -8.80
CA TYR A 13 -4.97 23.89 -8.08
C TYR A 13 -4.82 24.60 -6.72
N LEU A 14 -5.56 25.69 -6.49
CA LEU A 14 -5.56 26.42 -5.22
C LEU A 14 -6.69 25.99 -4.28
N LEU A 15 -7.54 25.04 -4.69
CA LEU A 15 -8.59 24.54 -3.81
C LEU A 15 -7.96 23.93 -2.55
N PRO A 16 -8.52 24.23 -1.37
CA PRO A 16 -8.01 23.66 -0.12
C PRO A 16 -8.09 22.14 -0.20
N VAL A 17 -7.00 21.49 0.21
CA VAL A 17 -6.98 20.04 0.37
C VAL A 17 -7.52 19.69 1.76
N ASP A 18 -8.18 18.54 1.85
CA ASP A 18 -8.68 18.01 3.12
C ASP A 18 -7.52 17.61 4.06
N ASP A 19 -7.73 17.73 5.36
CA ASP A 19 -6.72 17.39 6.38
C ASP A 19 -6.27 15.94 6.26
N LYS A 20 -7.22 15.03 5.95
CA LYS A 20 -6.94 13.63 5.69
C LYS A 20 -5.95 13.45 4.54
N TYR A 21 -6.10 14.24 3.46
CA TYR A 21 -5.21 14.17 2.31
C TYR A 21 -3.77 14.54 2.69
N ILE A 22 -3.61 15.62 3.46
CA ILE A 22 -2.30 16.06 3.95
C ILE A 22 -1.68 14.96 4.84
N ILE A 23 -2.45 14.42 5.78
CA ILE A 23 -1.97 13.38 6.70
C ILE A 23 -1.51 12.14 5.93
N VAL A 24 -2.34 11.62 5.03
CA VAL A 24 -1.96 10.42 4.24
C VAL A 24 -0.74 10.70 3.36
N ARG A 25 -0.61 11.90 2.79
CA ARG A 25 0.58 12.28 2.01
C ARG A 25 1.85 12.23 2.85
N LEU A 26 1.80 12.76 4.08
CA LEU A 26 2.94 12.71 5.01
C LEU A 26 3.24 11.28 5.48
N LEU A 27 2.21 10.49 5.77
CA LEU A 27 2.37 9.08 6.15
C LEU A 27 3.00 8.27 5.00
N ARG A 28 2.63 8.52 3.75
CA ARG A 28 3.26 7.86 2.59
C ARG A 28 4.75 8.19 2.49
N ASN A 29 5.12 9.44 2.69
CA ASN A 29 6.54 9.82 2.71
C ASN A 29 7.28 9.07 3.82
N LEU A 30 6.71 9.02 5.02
CA LEU A 30 7.29 8.30 6.15
C LEU A 30 7.37 6.78 5.91
N LYS A 31 6.34 6.18 5.30
CA LYS A 31 6.34 4.79 4.84
C LYS A 31 7.56 4.52 3.97
N TYR A 32 7.79 5.35 2.95
CA TYR A 32 8.91 5.13 2.02
C TYR A 32 10.27 5.29 2.70
N ILE A 33 10.43 6.24 3.62
CA ILE A 33 11.67 6.38 4.40
C ILE A 33 11.95 5.10 5.20
N TYR A 34 10.99 4.60 5.97
CA TYR A 34 11.20 3.38 6.75
C TYR A 34 11.39 2.12 5.89
N LEU A 35 10.78 2.06 4.70
CA LEU A 35 11.02 0.97 3.76
C LEU A 35 12.45 1.02 3.19
N ASP A 36 12.94 2.21 2.83
CA ASP A 36 14.29 2.42 2.29
C ASP A 36 15.38 2.09 3.33
N GLU A 37 15.14 2.46 4.59
CA GLU A 37 16.02 2.14 5.72
C GLU A 37 15.93 0.67 6.18
N GLY A 38 14.99 -0.12 5.63
CA GLY A 38 14.78 -1.52 6.03
C GLY A 38 14.08 -1.70 7.39
N GLU A 39 13.56 -0.61 7.97
CA GLU A 39 12.84 -0.55 9.25
C GLU A 39 11.39 -1.09 9.10
N ASN A 40 11.26 -2.35 8.67
CA ASN A 40 9.99 -2.96 8.25
C ASN A 40 8.88 -2.91 9.32
N LYS A 41 9.22 -2.97 10.61
CA LYS A 41 8.21 -2.86 11.69
C LYS A 41 7.60 -1.46 11.77
N LYS A 42 8.42 -0.40 11.68
CA LYS A 42 7.94 0.97 11.65
C LYS A 42 7.17 1.27 10.36
N ALA A 43 7.66 0.75 9.23
CA ALA A 43 6.93 0.84 7.97
C ALA A 43 5.53 0.20 8.09
N TYR A 44 5.42 -0.97 8.74
CA TYR A 44 4.13 -1.63 8.97
C TYR A 44 3.18 -0.77 9.81
N GLU A 45 3.65 -0.21 10.92
CA GLU A 45 2.83 0.68 11.78
C GLU A 45 2.29 1.89 11.00
N VAL A 46 3.13 2.49 10.15
CA VAL A 46 2.71 3.61 9.29
C VAL A 46 1.70 3.16 8.23
N ILE A 47 1.93 2.01 7.59
CA ILE A 47 1.00 1.45 6.60
C ILE A 47 -0.35 1.14 7.25
N ASP A 48 -0.37 0.61 8.47
CA ASP A 48 -1.60 0.30 9.20
C ASP A 48 -2.45 1.56 9.43
N LEU A 49 -1.82 2.68 9.80
CA LEU A 49 -2.49 3.98 9.89
C LEU A 49 -3.06 4.42 8.52
N ILE A 50 -2.30 4.26 7.44
CA ILE A 50 -2.77 4.59 6.09
C ILE A 50 -3.97 3.74 5.71
N VAL A 51 -3.95 2.43 5.96
CA VAL A 51 -5.09 1.53 5.68
C VAL A 51 -6.31 1.89 6.54
N GLY A 52 -6.11 2.34 7.78
CA GLY A 52 -7.19 2.85 8.63
C GLY A 52 -7.85 4.11 8.05
N LEU A 53 -7.08 4.99 7.40
CA LEU A 53 -7.59 6.21 6.76
C LEU A 53 -8.16 5.93 5.37
N GLU A 54 -7.53 5.06 4.59
CA GLU A 54 -7.92 4.73 3.21
C GLU A 54 -8.20 3.22 3.06
N PRO A 55 -9.22 2.67 3.74
CA PRO A 55 -9.46 1.24 3.76
C PRO A 55 -9.79 0.68 2.37
N ASP A 56 -10.25 1.51 1.43
CA ASP A 56 -10.58 1.09 0.07
C ASP A 56 -9.42 1.13 -0.91
N ASN A 57 -8.28 1.70 -0.52
CA ASN A 57 -7.09 1.72 -1.34
C ASN A 57 -6.43 0.34 -1.36
N ALA A 58 -6.71 -0.43 -2.42
CA ALA A 58 -6.24 -1.80 -2.57
C ALA A 58 -4.71 -1.92 -2.48
N PHE A 59 -3.97 -0.93 -2.97
CA PHE A 59 -2.51 -0.95 -2.96
C PHE A 59 -1.90 -0.73 -1.57
N GLU A 60 -2.53 0.09 -0.73
CA GLU A 60 -2.08 0.25 0.67
C GLU A 60 -2.39 -1.02 1.48
N VAL A 61 -3.53 -1.66 1.23
CA VAL A 61 -3.86 -2.97 1.81
C VAL A 61 -2.85 -4.03 1.37
N ARG A 62 -2.52 -4.10 0.08
CA ARG A 62 -1.47 -4.98 -0.45
C ARG A 62 -0.13 -4.73 0.24
N ASP A 63 0.29 -3.47 0.35
CA ASP A 63 1.56 -3.10 0.99
C ASP A 63 1.58 -3.59 2.45
N ARG A 64 0.47 -3.46 3.19
CA ARG A 64 0.36 -3.97 4.56
C ARG A 64 0.52 -5.48 4.62
N GLY A 65 -0.11 -6.20 3.69
CA GLY A 65 0.05 -7.65 3.59
C GLY A 65 1.46 -8.09 3.26
N MET A 66 2.14 -7.41 2.33
CA MET A 66 3.51 -7.73 1.93
C MET A 66 4.52 -7.45 3.03
N ILE A 67 4.40 -6.31 3.73
CA ILE A 67 5.30 -5.98 4.84
C ILE A 67 4.96 -6.83 6.08
N GLY A 68 3.68 -7.07 6.35
CA GLY A 68 3.22 -7.97 7.40
C GLY A 68 3.83 -9.36 7.28
N PHE A 69 3.90 -9.90 6.06
CA PHE A 69 4.55 -11.18 5.78
C PHE A 69 6.03 -11.16 6.20
N ARG A 70 6.77 -10.11 5.82
CA ARG A 70 8.21 -9.97 6.13
C ARG A 70 8.48 -9.92 7.64
N ILE A 71 7.58 -9.34 8.43
CA ILE A 71 7.74 -9.21 9.89
C ILE A 71 7.03 -10.32 10.69
N GLY A 72 6.40 -11.29 10.02
CA GLY A 72 5.78 -12.46 10.65
C GLY A 72 4.30 -12.30 11.06
N TYR A 73 3.62 -11.23 10.64
CA TYR A 73 2.20 -11.01 10.91
C TYR A 73 1.31 -11.77 9.91
N GLN A 74 1.41 -13.10 9.95
CA GLN A 74 0.85 -13.99 8.92
C GLN A 74 -0.67 -13.85 8.76
N LYS A 75 -1.44 -13.84 9.86
CA LYS A 75 -2.90 -13.78 9.80
C LYS A 75 -3.40 -12.53 9.08
N GLN A 76 -2.92 -11.35 9.49
CA GLN A 76 -3.28 -10.09 8.84
C GLN A 76 -2.83 -10.05 7.39
N SER A 77 -1.65 -10.60 7.10
CA SER A 77 -1.11 -10.64 5.74
C SER A 77 -1.97 -11.47 4.79
N ILE A 78 -2.47 -12.62 5.25
CA ILE A 78 -3.38 -13.46 4.48
C ILE A 78 -4.67 -12.70 4.16
N GLU A 79 -5.26 -12.04 5.16
CA GLU A 79 -6.49 -11.25 5.00
C GLU A 79 -6.32 -10.11 3.99
N ASP A 80 -5.24 -9.34 4.16
CA ASP A 80 -4.93 -8.20 3.29
C ASP A 80 -4.67 -8.62 1.84
N LEU A 81 -3.89 -9.69 1.63
CA LEU A 81 -3.58 -10.17 0.28
C LEU A 81 -4.81 -10.77 -0.41
N LYS A 82 -5.70 -11.46 0.33
CA LYS A 82 -7.00 -11.91 -0.22
C LYS A 82 -7.85 -10.73 -0.66
N ARG A 83 -8.00 -9.73 0.22
CA ARG A 83 -8.77 -8.53 -0.07
C ARG A 83 -8.21 -7.74 -1.26
N PHE A 84 -6.89 -7.68 -1.39
CA PHE A 84 -6.24 -7.08 -2.56
C PHE A 84 -6.60 -7.85 -3.85
N LEU A 85 -6.48 -9.18 -3.85
CA LEU A 85 -6.75 -10.02 -5.02
C LEU A 85 -8.23 -10.03 -5.44
N GLU A 86 -9.15 -9.81 -4.50
CA GLU A 86 -10.58 -9.60 -4.83
C GLU A 86 -10.80 -8.32 -5.67
N LYS A 87 -10.04 -7.25 -5.40
CA LYS A 87 -10.16 -5.97 -6.12
C LYS A 87 -9.28 -5.92 -7.36
N GLU A 88 -8.08 -6.47 -7.29
CA GLU A 88 -7.03 -6.41 -8.32
C GLU A 88 -6.55 -7.84 -8.67
N PRO A 89 -7.34 -8.63 -9.43
CA PRO A 89 -7.08 -10.05 -9.66
C PRO A 89 -6.01 -10.35 -10.71
N VAL A 90 -5.53 -9.33 -11.43
CA VAL A 90 -4.63 -9.50 -12.58
C VAL A 90 -3.45 -8.53 -12.55
N GLY A 91 -2.42 -8.84 -13.33
CA GLY A 91 -1.22 -8.02 -13.44
C GLY A 91 -0.13 -8.41 -12.44
N ARG A 92 1.01 -7.72 -12.52
CA ARG A 92 2.24 -8.09 -11.79
C ARG A 92 2.01 -8.13 -10.28
N SER A 93 1.37 -7.10 -9.73
CA SER A 93 1.05 -7.03 -8.30
C SER A 93 0.19 -8.20 -7.83
N ALA A 94 -0.77 -8.66 -8.64
CA ALA A 94 -1.62 -9.81 -8.31
C ALA A 94 -0.82 -11.12 -8.30
N VAL A 95 0.11 -11.29 -9.25
CA VAL A 95 1.01 -12.46 -9.29
C VAL A 95 1.91 -12.49 -8.04
N GLU A 96 2.48 -11.35 -7.66
CA GLU A 96 3.32 -11.22 -6.46
C GLU A 96 2.52 -11.53 -5.18
N ALA A 97 1.34 -10.91 -5.03
CA ALA A 97 0.45 -11.15 -3.89
C ALA A 97 0.00 -12.61 -3.79
N SER A 98 -0.39 -13.23 -4.90
CA SER A 98 -0.79 -14.65 -4.95
C SER A 98 0.35 -15.57 -4.53
N SER A 99 1.57 -15.27 -4.99
CA SER A 99 2.75 -16.06 -4.65
C SER A 99 3.04 -16.03 -3.14
N VAL A 100 2.97 -14.84 -2.52
CA VAL A 100 3.15 -14.70 -1.06
C VAL A 100 2.01 -15.35 -0.28
N LEU A 101 0.78 -15.21 -0.75
CA LEU A 101 -0.39 -15.84 -0.13
C LEU A 101 -0.26 -17.37 -0.13
N GLU A 102 0.17 -17.97 -1.25
CA GLU A 102 0.38 -19.42 -1.33
C GLU A 102 1.44 -19.89 -0.31
N LEU A 103 2.56 -19.17 -0.20
CA LEU A 103 3.61 -19.48 0.78
C LEU A 103 3.09 -19.43 2.23
N LEU A 104 2.28 -18.42 2.55
CA LEU A 104 1.65 -18.25 3.86
C LEU A 104 0.65 -19.37 4.17
N GLU A 105 -0.21 -19.75 3.23
CA GLU A 105 -1.21 -20.79 3.46
C GLU A 105 -0.59 -22.19 3.57
N ARG A 106 0.52 -22.45 2.87
CA ARG A 106 1.27 -23.70 2.98
C ARG A 106 1.96 -23.86 4.33
N SER A 107 2.48 -22.78 4.92
CA SER A 107 3.12 -22.83 6.23
C SER A 107 2.09 -22.97 7.36
N HIS A 108 0.91 -22.36 7.22
CA HIS A 108 -0.17 -22.43 8.20
C HIS A 108 -0.81 -23.83 8.32
N LYS A 109 -0.82 -24.65 7.25
CA LYS A 109 -1.41 -26.01 7.27
C LYS A 109 -0.53 -27.10 7.91
N LYS A 110 0.71 -26.77 8.33
CA LYS A 110 1.66 -27.75 8.88
C LYS A 110 1.55 -27.96 10.39
N TRP A 111 0.61 -27.30 11.06
CA TRP A 111 0.34 -27.38 12.50
C TRP A 111 -1.17 -27.54 12.71
#